data_AF-A0AAU7F6H1-F1
#
_entry.id   AF-A0AAU7F6H1-F1
#
_cell.length_a   1.000
_cell.length_b   1.000
_cell.length_c   1.000
_cell.angle_alpha   90.00
_cell.angle_beta   90.00
_cell.angle_gamma   90.00
#
_symmetry.space_group_name_H-M   'P 1'
#
loop_
_entity.id
_entity.type
_entity.pdbx_description
1 polymer ?
#
loop_
_entity_poly.entity_id
_entity_poly.type
_entity_poly.pdbx_seq_one_letter_code
_entity_poly.pdbx_strand_id
1 'polypeptide(L)'
;MRLKPVVVMMLLASAGSSLAAGSLKDAVEQTVLKNPEVRAKWLGYKASSDEQDVAKANYYPRVDLNAYTGMEKQQRPTGNKGGAFGHSGVNLELRQMLFDGFATQSEVRRLGYGKLTRYYELLAASDMAALETVNAYLDVLRYRELVELAKDNYAIHKETYDQITERVSAGVGRRVDLETATGRLALAESNWLTQASNLHDVSARYERLTGSLPAADMSKPGSLAAALPADAAALRAQLVHNPQFKAAVYNIRAARADAENKQSDNYPTFELRASQGLDWNRDNVDGSYKDGVVQLVMNYNLFRGGASKARASQYAEQLNIAYEMRDKTCRDIRQTTQIAWNDTFRLKEQLSYLDQHVLATEKSRDAFRRQFDIGQRSLLDVLDTENELFEAKIALVKADYDYQLSHARVLAQTHQLLATLQLAPLESSGPDDNLGDNVSDDEKVACAGGMIDSVKLDRDAAMAARPPRTAVVAEVTPTPQPAPAAPGSNCDKAISDLVGNWSAAWSGKQLDTYLSLYAASFEASGGRTRADWETKRRARVGKEGSITLKLDNQTCKMSGKDRGEVTLTQHYSSKDYSDTVQKTLELVQEGGKWKISRERVTSGRTE
;
A
#
# COMPACT_ATOMS: atom_id res chain seq x y z
N MET A 1 36.78 37.71 22.06
CA MET A 1 35.36 38.01 21.77
C MET A 1 35.30 38.95 20.55
N ARG A 2 35.18 38.40 19.34
CA ARG A 2 35.03 39.19 18.11
C ARG A 2 33.62 38.98 17.58
N LEU A 3 32.74 39.93 17.90
CA LEU A 3 31.41 40.02 17.32
C LEU A 3 31.55 40.28 15.81
N LYS A 4 31.18 39.31 14.99
CA LYS A 4 30.96 39.53 13.55
C LYS A 4 29.56 40.12 13.38
N PRO A 5 29.38 41.23 12.65
CA PRO A 5 28.06 41.77 12.37
C PRO A 5 27.38 40.88 11.34
N VAL A 6 26.22 40.33 11.72
CA VAL A 6 25.28 39.69 10.80
C VAL A 6 24.64 40.81 9.99
N VAL A 7 25.06 40.97 8.73
CA VAL A 7 24.37 41.83 7.77
C VAL A 7 23.20 41.04 7.21
N VAL A 8 22.00 41.33 7.73
CA VAL A 8 20.73 40.92 7.13
C VAL A 8 20.50 41.83 5.92
N MET A 9 20.83 41.34 4.73
CA MET A 9 20.51 42.03 3.47
C MET A 9 19.12 41.57 3.03
N MET A 10 18.11 42.36 3.41
CA MET A 10 16.73 42.21 2.97
C MET A 10 16.62 42.76 1.54
N LEU A 11 16.79 41.90 0.54
CA LEU A 11 16.53 42.23 -0.86
C LEU A 11 15.04 41.96 -1.14
N LEU A 12 14.23 43.02 -1.05
CA LEU A 12 12.92 43.08 -1.70
C LEU A 12 13.16 43.14 -3.22
N ALA A 13 13.07 41.99 -3.89
CA ALA A 13 12.84 41.93 -5.32
C ALA A 13 11.38 41.46 -5.54
N SER A 14 10.48 42.43 -5.60
CA SER A 14 9.10 42.24 -6.03
C SER A 14 9.06 41.99 -7.55
N ALA A 15 9.17 40.72 -7.94
CA ALA A 15 8.66 40.23 -9.21
C ALA A 15 7.46 39.34 -8.89
N GLY A 16 6.26 39.93 -8.96
CA GLY A 16 5.01 39.21 -8.81
C GLY A 16 4.80 38.25 -9.98
N SER A 17 5.33 37.03 -9.87
CA SER A 17 4.62 35.88 -10.39
C SER A 17 3.45 35.67 -9.46
N SER A 18 2.22 35.84 -9.95
CA SER A 18 1.05 35.27 -9.30
C SER A 18 1.24 33.75 -9.26
N LEU A 19 1.96 33.25 -8.26
CA LEU A 19 1.90 31.85 -7.87
C LEU A 19 0.45 31.61 -7.53
N ALA A 20 -0.22 30.85 -8.39
CA ALA A 20 -1.62 30.53 -8.25
C ALA A 20 -1.77 29.82 -6.90
N ALA A 21 -2.39 30.49 -5.92
CA ALA A 21 -2.69 29.89 -4.64
C ALA A 21 -3.35 28.52 -4.89
N GLY A 22 -2.73 27.46 -4.40
CA GLY A 22 -3.18 26.09 -4.68
C GLY A 22 -2.44 25.37 -5.82
N SER A 23 -1.26 25.82 -6.25
CA SER A 23 -0.37 25.04 -7.12
C SER A 23 0.38 23.95 -6.35
N LEU A 24 0.83 22.89 -7.06
CA LEU A 24 1.64 21.83 -6.46
C LEU A 24 2.95 22.37 -5.87
N LYS A 25 3.59 23.31 -6.57
CA LYS A 25 4.84 23.94 -6.12
C LYS A 25 4.63 24.66 -4.79
N ASP A 26 3.58 25.46 -4.69
CA ASP A 26 3.24 26.20 -3.46
C ASP A 26 2.94 25.25 -2.31
N ALA A 27 2.19 24.16 -2.56
CA ALA A 27 1.88 23.18 -1.54
C ALA A 27 3.15 22.52 -0.98
N VAL A 28 4.09 22.12 -1.85
CA VAL A 28 5.37 21.52 -1.44
C VAL A 28 6.24 22.54 -0.71
N GLU A 29 6.31 23.78 -1.19
CA GLU A 29 7.06 24.86 -0.53
C GLU A 29 6.53 25.13 0.89
N GLN A 30 5.21 25.26 1.03
CA GLN A 30 4.54 25.42 2.33
C GLN A 30 4.88 24.27 3.28
N THR A 31 4.78 23.01 2.81
CA THR A 31 5.13 21.85 3.63
C THR A 31 6.59 21.89 4.04
N VAL A 32 7.54 22.07 3.13
CA VAL A 32 8.98 22.04 3.47
C VAL A 32 9.34 23.14 4.47
N LEU A 33 8.71 24.33 4.38
CA LEU A 33 8.94 25.44 5.30
C LEU A 33 8.25 25.27 6.66
N LYS A 34 7.06 24.67 6.72
CA LYS A 34 6.20 24.66 7.92
C LYS A 34 6.08 23.30 8.60
N ASN A 35 6.44 22.20 7.94
CA ASN A 35 6.29 20.86 8.48
C ASN A 35 7.14 20.70 9.76
N PRO A 36 6.53 20.32 10.90
CA PRO A 36 7.23 20.17 12.17
C PRO A 36 8.38 19.16 12.15
N GLU A 37 8.28 18.09 11.36
CA GLU A 37 9.32 17.07 11.23
C GLU A 37 10.57 17.62 10.52
N VAL A 38 10.38 18.31 9.40
CA VAL A 38 11.48 18.97 8.66
C VAL A 38 12.13 20.04 9.54
N ARG A 39 11.31 20.85 10.22
CA ARG A 39 11.81 21.88 11.14
C ARG A 39 12.57 21.29 12.32
N ALA A 40 12.13 20.17 12.88
CA ALA A 40 12.85 19.46 13.94
C ALA A 40 14.21 18.95 13.45
N LYS A 41 14.29 18.41 12.23
CA LYS A 41 15.58 18.01 11.62
C LYS A 41 16.50 19.21 11.37
N TRP A 42 15.97 20.35 10.94
CA TRP A 42 16.76 21.56 10.75
C TRP A 42 17.32 22.09 12.07
N LEU A 43 16.51 22.14 13.14
CA LEU A 43 16.96 22.49 14.48
C LEU A 43 18.01 21.51 15.02
N GLY A 44 17.84 20.21 14.76
CA GLY A 44 18.83 19.18 15.10
C GLY A 44 20.16 19.36 14.37
N TYR A 45 20.12 19.78 13.10
CA TYR A 45 21.32 20.16 12.36
C TYR A 45 22.00 21.40 12.96
N LYS A 46 21.24 22.46 13.30
CA LYS A 46 21.80 23.65 13.98
C LYS A 46 22.45 23.30 15.31
N ALA A 47 21.77 22.51 16.14
CA ALA A 47 22.29 22.04 17.42
C ALA A 47 23.59 21.23 17.29
N SER A 48 23.71 20.39 16.25
CA SER A 48 24.95 19.62 16.03
C SER A 48 26.16 20.50 15.63
N SER A 49 25.93 21.69 15.07
CA SER A 49 26.99 22.66 14.85
C SER A 49 27.55 23.20 16.17
N ASP A 50 26.67 23.56 17.11
CA ASP A 50 27.07 24.07 18.42
C ASP A 50 27.71 22.94 19.26
N GLU A 51 27.23 21.70 19.12
CA GLU A 51 27.83 20.51 19.74
C GLU A 51 29.29 20.31 19.30
N GLN A 52 29.59 20.47 18.00
CA GLN A 52 30.96 20.42 17.50
C GLN A 52 31.82 21.55 18.10
N ASP A 53 31.27 22.76 18.24
CA ASP A 53 32.00 23.90 18.81
C ASP A 53 32.27 23.71 20.31
N VAL A 54 31.39 23.02 21.04
CA VAL A 54 31.66 22.58 22.43
C VAL A 54 32.87 21.64 22.48
N ALA A 55 33.04 20.71 21.55
CA ALA A 55 34.24 19.88 21.50
C ALA A 55 35.49 20.67 21.11
N LYS A 56 35.38 21.64 20.18
CA LYS A 56 36.49 22.55 19.84
C LYS A 56 36.91 23.43 21.03
N ALA A 57 36.01 23.67 21.99
CA ALA A 57 36.33 24.41 23.21
C ALA A 57 37.50 23.79 24.00
N ASN A 58 37.70 22.46 23.89
CA ASN A 58 38.81 21.76 24.55
C ASN A 58 40.20 22.16 24.03
N TYR A 59 40.29 22.82 22.87
CA TYR A 59 41.55 23.41 22.39
C TYR A 59 41.92 24.72 23.10
N TYR A 60 40.99 25.33 23.83
CA TYR A 60 41.16 26.64 24.46
C TYR A 60 41.29 26.51 25.98
N PRO A 61 41.86 27.53 26.65
CA PRO A 61 42.05 27.46 28.09
C PRO A 61 40.71 27.63 28.79
N ARG A 62 40.49 26.85 29.84
CA ARG A 62 39.39 27.04 30.77
C ARG A 62 39.86 27.88 31.95
N VAL A 63 39.08 28.88 32.32
CA VAL A 63 39.36 29.77 33.44
C VAL A 63 38.17 29.72 34.40
N ASP A 64 38.39 29.16 35.57
CA ASP A 64 37.39 28.93 36.60
C ASP A 64 37.68 29.82 37.82
N LEU A 65 36.67 30.51 38.33
CA LEU A 65 36.76 31.30 39.57
C LEU A 65 35.96 30.60 40.66
N ASN A 66 36.64 30.15 41.70
CA ASN A 66 36.04 29.53 42.87
C ASN A 66 36.11 30.52 44.03
N ALA A 67 34.97 30.92 44.59
CA ALA A 67 34.91 31.76 45.77
C ALA A 67 34.06 31.09 46.85
N TYR A 68 34.52 31.12 48.09
CA TYR A 68 33.82 30.50 49.21
C TYR A 68 33.97 31.34 50.48
N THR A 69 33.01 31.19 51.37
CA THR A 69 33.02 31.74 52.73
C THR A 69 32.22 30.82 53.63
N GLY A 70 32.69 30.58 54.85
CA GLY A 70 32.03 29.68 55.78
C GLY A 70 32.73 29.60 57.11
N MET A 71 32.19 28.79 58.01
CA MET A 71 32.85 28.42 59.26
C MET A 71 33.50 27.05 59.08
N GLU A 72 34.79 26.96 59.36
CA GLU A 72 35.52 25.69 59.38
C GLU A 72 35.80 25.31 60.83
N LYS A 73 35.55 24.05 61.19
CA LYS A 73 35.94 23.49 62.49
C LYS A 73 37.02 22.45 62.28
N GLN A 74 38.20 22.70 62.83
CA GLN A 74 39.34 21.83 62.64
C GLN A 74 39.91 21.31 63.96
N GLN A 75 40.42 20.08 63.93
CA GLN A 75 41.10 19.44 65.06
C GLN A 75 42.41 18.82 64.56
N ARG A 76 43.56 19.39 64.95
CA ARG A 76 44.89 18.96 64.50
C ARG A 76 45.73 18.41 65.67
N PRO A 77 46.59 17.38 65.44
CA PRO A 77 47.45 16.82 66.49
C PRO A 77 48.57 17.77 66.96
N THR A 78 49.02 18.68 66.09
CA THR A 78 50.10 19.65 66.34
C THR A 78 49.75 21.02 65.72
N GLY A 79 50.29 22.12 66.27
CA GLY A 79 49.96 23.49 65.86
C GLY A 79 48.87 24.15 66.73
N ASN A 80 48.24 25.22 66.21
CA ASN A 80 47.14 25.91 66.90
C ASN A 80 46.00 24.89 67.17
N LYS A 81 45.61 24.69 68.44
CA LYS A 81 44.87 23.50 68.94
C LYS A 81 43.38 23.46 68.58
N GLY A 82 43.05 23.66 67.30
CA GLY A 82 41.69 23.53 66.80
C GLY A 82 40.71 24.58 67.33
N GLY A 83 39.57 24.67 66.66
CA GLY A 83 38.57 25.70 66.89
C GLY A 83 37.62 25.82 65.70
N ALA A 84 36.52 26.55 65.88
CA ALA A 84 35.68 27.00 64.78
C ALA A 84 36.15 28.41 64.39
N PHE A 85 36.48 28.61 63.12
CA PHE A 85 36.95 29.88 62.60
C PHE A 85 36.28 30.20 61.27
N GLY A 86 36.12 31.48 60.97
CA GLY A 86 35.64 31.92 59.67
C GLY A 86 36.74 31.71 58.64
N HIS A 87 36.43 30.96 57.57
CA HIS A 87 37.31 30.73 56.45
C HIS A 87 36.63 31.22 55.17
N SER A 88 37.33 32.09 54.46
CA SER A 88 36.88 32.58 53.15
C SER A 88 38.05 32.62 52.20
N GLY A 89 37.79 32.39 50.93
CA GLY A 89 38.83 32.37 49.93
C GLY A 89 38.29 32.58 48.53
N VAL A 90 39.19 32.98 47.65
CA VAL A 90 38.96 33.12 46.22
C VAL A 90 40.15 32.48 45.50
N ASN A 91 39.87 31.55 44.59
CA ASN A 91 40.85 30.86 43.78
C ASN A 91 40.49 31.00 42.30
N LEU A 92 41.40 31.58 41.53
CA LEU A 92 41.32 31.63 40.07
C LEU A 92 42.20 30.51 39.50
N GLU A 93 41.62 29.61 38.71
CA GLU A 93 42.31 28.48 38.10
C GLU A 93 42.22 28.56 36.57
N LEU A 94 43.36 28.43 35.91
CA LEU A 94 43.51 28.27 34.47
C LEU A 94 43.98 26.85 34.16
N ARG A 95 43.25 26.16 33.30
CA ARG A 95 43.58 24.82 32.79
C ARG A 95 43.59 24.81 31.28
N GLN A 96 44.71 24.41 30.68
CA GLN A 96 44.85 24.26 29.24
C GLN A 96 45.34 22.85 28.92
N MET A 97 44.54 22.10 28.15
CA MET A 97 45.00 20.86 27.55
C MET A 97 46.03 21.19 26.46
N LEU A 98 47.24 20.65 26.57
CA LEU A 98 48.28 20.80 25.55
C LEU A 98 48.32 19.60 24.61
N PHE A 99 48.07 18.41 25.15
CA PHE A 99 48.00 17.17 24.38
C PHE A 99 47.17 16.14 25.13
N ASP A 100 46.22 15.49 24.46
CA ASP A 100 45.32 14.50 25.03
C ASP A 100 45.32 13.17 24.26
N GLY A 101 46.42 12.84 23.58
CA GLY A 101 46.46 11.64 22.74
C GLY A 101 45.62 11.75 21.48
N PHE A 102 45.39 12.97 20.97
CA PHE A 102 44.52 13.28 19.83
C PHE A 102 43.02 13.07 20.12
N ALA A 103 42.60 12.93 21.38
CA ALA A 103 41.19 12.72 21.74
C ALA A 103 40.30 13.87 21.25
N THR A 104 40.68 15.12 21.51
CA THR A 104 39.92 16.31 21.08
C THR A 104 39.85 16.39 19.56
N GLN A 105 40.93 16.07 18.85
CA GLN A 105 40.93 16.07 17.37
C GLN A 105 39.98 15.03 16.79
N SER A 106 40.02 13.80 17.30
CA SER A 106 39.10 12.75 16.86
C SER A 106 37.66 13.04 17.26
N GLU A 107 37.41 13.67 18.42
CA GLU A 107 36.07 14.09 18.83
C GLU A 107 35.49 15.19 17.93
N VAL A 108 36.29 16.20 17.58
CA VAL A 108 35.87 17.28 16.66
C VAL A 108 35.57 16.73 15.26
N ARG A 109 36.35 15.73 14.78
CA ARG A 109 36.05 15.01 13.53
C ARG A 109 34.78 14.17 13.65
N ARG A 110 34.62 13.40 14.74
CA ARG A 110 33.41 12.58 15.01
C ARG A 110 32.14 13.43 14.96
N LEU A 111 32.14 14.55 15.67
CA LEU A 111 31.01 15.49 15.69
C LEU A 111 30.85 16.25 14.37
N GLY A 112 31.94 16.51 13.64
CA GLY A 112 31.89 17.08 12.29
C GLY A 112 31.18 16.16 11.29
N TYR A 113 31.51 14.87 11.31
CA TYR A 113 30.80 13.86 10.52
C TYR A 113 29.37 13.64 11.02
N GLY A 114 29.13 13.71 12.34
CA GLY A 114 27.79 13.72 12.91
C GLY A 114 26.93 14.88 12.39
N LYS A 115 27.49 16.09 12.30
CA LYS A 115 26.84 17.26 11.71
C LYS A 115 26.49 17.03 10.23
N LEU A 116 27.39 16.44 9.45
CA LEU A 116 27.13 16.06 8.05
C LEU A 116 26.02 15.00 7.96
N THR A 117 26.00 13.99 8.83
CA THR A 117 24.90 13.03 8.92
C THR A 117 23.56 13.75 9.19
N ARG A 118 23.51 14.68 10.15
CA ARG A 118 22.29 15.47 10.43
C ARG A 118 21.85 16.35 9.25
N TYR A 119 22.80 16.91 8.52
CA TYR A 119 22.52 17.68 7.31
C TYR A 119 21.84 16.82 6.23
N TYR A 120 22.37 15.63 5.93
CA TYR A 120 21.75 14.75 4.94
C TYR A 120 20.45 14.10 5.44
N GLU A 121 20.28 13.88 6.74
CA GLU A 121 18.98 13.53 7.32
C GLU A 121 17.92 14.63 7.13
N LEU A 122 18.30 15.90 7.22
CA LEU A 122 17.42 17.04 6.92
C LEU A 122 17.00 17.05 5.45
N LEU A 123 17.95 16.83 4.53
CA LEU A 123 17.63 16.76 3.09
C LEU A 123 16.71 15.56 2.79
N ALA A 124 16.97 14.39 3.38
CA ALA A 124 16.09 13.23 3.26
C ALA A 124 14.68 13.51 3.79
N ALA A 125 14.56 14.15 4.95
CA ALA A 125 13.26 14.53 5.52
C ALA A 125 12.53 15.54 4.62
N SER A 126 13.25 16.47 4.00
CA SER A 126 12.68 17.43 3.05
C SER A 126 12.13 16.74 1.80
N ASP A 127 12.87 15.79 1.21
CA ASP A 127 12.41 15.00 0.07
C ASP A 127 11.20 14.13 0.40
N MET A 128 11.20 13.48 1.56
CA MET A 128 10.08 12.66 2.02
C MET A 128 8.82 13.51 2.24
N ALA A 129 8.95 14.66 2.91
CA ALA A 129 7.84 15.59 3.12
C ALA A 129 7.30 16.15 1.79
N ALA A 130 8.20 16.41 0.83
CA ALA A 130 7.81 16.83 -0.52
C ALA A 130 7.04 15.73 -1.25
N LEU A 131 7.54 14.49 -1.25
CA LEU A 131 6.86 13.35 -1.88
C LEU A 131 5.50 13.07 -1.24
N GLU A 132 5.40 13.14 0.08
CA GLU A 132 4.14 12.95 0.81
C GLU A 132 3.13 14.05 0.44
N THR A 133 3.59 15.28 0.28
CA THR A 133 2.77 16.41 -0.18
C THR A 133 2.30 16.23 -1.62
N VAL A 134 3.18 15.79 -2.52
CA VAL A 134 2.79 15.47 -3.91
C VAL A 134 1.71 14.39 -3.92
N ASN A 135 1.88 13.33 -3.13
CA ASN A 135 0.88 12.28 -3.00
C ASN A 135 -0.46 12.82 -2.48
N ALA A 136 -0.45 13.59 -1.40
CA ALA A 136 -1.67 14.18 -0.85
C ALA A 136 -2.36 15.16 -1.82
N TYR A 137 -1.58 15.95 -2.57
CA TYR A 137 -2.09 16.86 -3.59
C TYR A 137 -2.78 16.10 -4.74
N LEU A 138 -2.13 15.06 -5.28
CA LEU A 138 -2.70 14.21 -6.32
C LEU A 138 -3.91 13.41 -5.80
N ASP A 139 -3.88 12.94 -4.56
CA ASP A 139 -5.00 12.25 -3.92
C ASP A 139 -6.25 13.14 -3.86
N VAL A 140 -6.11 14.42 -3.48
CA VAL A 140 -7.25 15.37 -3.45
C VAL A 140 -7.83 15.56 -4.85
N LEU A 141 -6.98 15.80 -5.86
CA LEU A 141 -7.44 15.94 -7.25
C LEU A 141 -8.13 14.65 -7.74
N ARG A 142 -7.54 13.49 -7.47
CA ARG A 142 -8.10 12.17 -7.79
C ARG A 142 -9.49 12.00 -7.18
N TYR A 143 -9.63 12.18 -5.87
CA TYR A 143 -10.91 11.93 -5.21
C TYR A 143 -11.98 12.99 -5.52
N ARG A 144 -11.60 14.22 -5.89
CA ARG A 144 -12.56 15.17 -6.48
C ARG A 144 -13.14 14.64 -7.79
N GLU A 145 -12.27 14.15 -8.66
CA GLU A 145 -12.69 13.57 -9.95
C GLU A 145 -13.53 12.29 -9.77
N LEU A 146 -13.16 11.42 -8.82
CA LEU A 146 -13.96 10.23 -8.49
C LEU A 146 -15.32 10.57 -7.87
N VAL A 147 -15.42 11.64 -7.08
CA VAL A 147 -16.70 12.12 -6.54
C VAL A 147 -17.61 12.61 -7.67
N GLU A 148 -17.09 13.35 -8.63
CA GLU A 148 -17.89 13.79 -9.79
C GLU A 148 -18.36 12.59 -10.64
N LEU A 149 -17.50 11.60 -10.91
CA LEU A 149 -17.92 10.36 -11.58
C LEU A 149 -19.01 9.61 -10.80
N ALA A 150 -18.95 9.59 -9.47
CA ALA A 150 -19.94 8.92 -8.65
C ALA A 150 -21.28 9.68 -8.60
N LYS A 151 -21.24 11.02 -8.63
CA LYS A 151 -22.44 11.87 -8.78
C LYS A 151 -23.12 11.62 -10.12
N ASP A 152 -22.35 11.58 -11.20
CA ASP A 152 -22.89 11.31 -12.54
C ASP A 152 -23.53 9.92 -12.60
N ASN A 153 -22.87 8.91 -12.03
CA ASN A 153 -23.41 7.56 -11.96
C ASN A 153 -24.72 7.49 -11.15
N TYR A 154 -24.79 8.18 -10.01
CA TYR A 154 -26.02 8.31 -9.24
C TYR A 154 -27.12 8.99 -10.05
N ALA A 155 -26.83 10.09 -10.75
CA ALA A 155 -27.80 10.82 -11.55
C ALA A 155 -28.38 9.94 -12.68
N ILE A 156 -27.54 9.18 -13.38
CA ILE A 156 -27.97 8.24 -14.44
C ILE A 156 -28.89 7.15 -13.86
N HIS A 157 -28.52 6.55 -12.72
CA HIS A 157 -29.36 5.53 -12.09
C HIS A 157 -30.67 6.11 -11.53
N LYS A 158 -30.66 7.36 -11.05
CA LYS A 158 -31.86 8.06 -10.59
C LYS A 158 -32.82 8.34 -11.76
N GLU A 159 -32.30 8.85 -12.86
CA GLU A 159 -33.06 9.06 -14.10
C GLU A 159 -33.70 7.75 -14.58
N THR A 160 -32.92 6.67 -14.60
CA THR A 160 -33.43 5.34 -15.01
C THR A 160 -34.50 4.83 -14.06
N TYR A 161 -34.31 4.98 -12.75
CA TYR A 161 -35.30 4.59 -11.75
C TYR A 161 -36.62 5.35 -11.93
N ASP A 162 -36.57 6.66 -12.19
CA ASP A 162 -37.77 7.49 -12.40
C ASP A 162 -38.52 7.04 -13.65
N GLN A 163 -37.82 6.80 -14.76
CA GLN A 163 -38.41 6.29 -16.01
C GLN A 163 -39.09 4.92 -15.83
N ILE A 164 -38.46 4.00 -15.08
CA ILE A 164 -39.04 2.68 -14.81
C ILE A 164 -40.26 2.79 -13.88
N THR A 165 -40.20 3.68 -12.89
CA THR A 165 -41.32 3.96 -11.99
C THR A 165 -42.53 4.44 -12.79
N GLU A 166 -42.35 5.42 -13.67
CA GLU A 166 -43.43 5.91 -14.54
C GLU A 166 -44.03 4.81 -15.42
N ARG A 167 -43.20 3.98 -16.06
CA ARG A 167 -43.66 2.86 -16.90
C ARG A 167 -44.44 1.81 -16.11
N VAL A 168 -44.00 1.48 -14.90
CA VAL A 168 -44.69 0.53 -14.01
C VAL A 168 -46.01 1.12 -13.51
N SER A 169 -46.03 2.39 -13.11
CA SER A 169 -47.25 3.10 -12.69
C SER A 169 -48.28 3.24 -13.81
N ALA A 170 -47.84 3.38 -15.05
CA ALA A 170 -48.70 3.35 -16.24
C ALA A 170 -49.17 1.94 -16.65
N GLY A 171 -48.74 0.89 -15.94
CA GLY A 171 -49.13 -0.51 -16.19
C GLY A 171 -48.42 -1.18 -17.37
N VAL A 172 -47.41 -0.52 -17.96
CA VAL A 172 -46.66 -1.00 -19.14
C VAL A 172 -45.28 -1.59 -18.77
N GLY A 173 -44.90 -1.55 -17.50
CA GLY A 173 -43.61 -2.04 -16.98
C GLY A 173 -43.73 -3.26 -16.06
N ARG A 174 -42.62 -3.97 -15.83
CA ARG A 174 -42.54 -5.11 -14.91
C ARG A 174 -42.17 -4.64 -13.51
N ARG A 175 -42.88 -5.07 -12.47
CA ARG A 175 -42.57 -4.72 -11.06
C ARG A 175 -41.15 -5.13 -10.63
N VAL A 176 -40.61 -6.23 -11.16
CA VAL A 176 -39.23 -6.68 -10.87
C VAL A 176 -38.17 -5.72 -11.40
N ASP A 177 -38.45 -5.03 -12.50
CA ASP A 177 -37.53 -4.05 -13.08
C ASP A 177 -37.42 -2.83 -12.16
N LEU A 178 -38.53 -2.42 -11.52
CA LEU A 178 -38.54 -1.36 -10.51
C LEU A 178 -37.66 -1.73 -9.30
N GLU A 179 -37.84 -2.93 -8.74
CA GLU A 179 -37.00 -3.38 -7.61
C GLU A 179 -35.51 -3.46 -7.99
N THR A 180 -35.21 -3.89 -9.22
CA THR A 180 -33.83 -3.94 -9.74
C THR A 180 -33.24 -2.53 -9.86
N ALA A 181 -34.01 -1.57 -10.40
CA ALA A 181 -33.60 -0.17 -10.49
C ALA A 181 -33.40 0.45 -9.10
N THR A 182 -34.29 0.18 -8.14
CA THR A 182 -34.14 0.62 -6.74
C THR A 182 -32.82 0.13 -6.14
N GLY A 183 -32.50 -1.15 -6.32
CA GLY A 183 -31.25 -1.72 -5.81
C GLY A 183 -30.00 -1.07 -6.43
N ARG A 184 -30.02 -0.80 -7.75
CA ARG A 184 -28.91 -0.13 -8.45
C ARG A 184 -28.75 1.33 -8.04
N LEU A 185 -29.85 2.05 -7.83
CA LEU A 185 -29.83 3.43 -7.32
C LEU A 185 -29.22 3.49 -5.92
N ALA A 186 -29.64 2.60 -5.01
CA ALA A 186 -29.10 2.53 -3.65
C ALA A 186 -27.59 2.20 -3.64
N LEU A 187 -27.14 1.31 -4.53
CA LEU A 187 -25.72 1.02 -4.72
C LEU A 187 -24.95 2.26 -5.20
N ALA A 188 -25.49 3.00 -6.17
CA ALA A 188 -24.87 4.22 -6.68
C ALA A 188 -24.75 5.31 -5.61
N GLU A 189 -25.77 5.47 -4.76
CA GLU A 189 -25.75 6.39 -3.62
C GLU A 189 -24.69 5.99 -2.59
N SER A 190 -24.58 4.70 -2.25
CA SER A 190 -23.53 4.18 -1.37
C SER A 190 -22.12 4.41 -1.94
N ASN A 191 -21.95 4.23 -3.25
CA ASN A 191 -20.69 4.48 -3.93
C ASN A 191 -20.31 5.97 -3.88
N TRP A 192 -21.27 6.87 -4.10
CA TRP A 192 -21.05 8.31 -3.99
C TRP A 192 -20.67 8.73 -2.56
N LEU A 193 -21.39 8.24 -1.55
CA LEU A 193 -21.06 8.48 -0.14
C LEU A 193 -19.63 8.01 0.18
N THR A 194 -19.24 6.85 -0.34
CA THR A 194 -17.88 6.31 -0.15
C THR A 194 -16.82 7.22 -0.77
N GLN A 195 -17.01 7.70 -1.99
CA GLN A 195 -16.04 8.62 -2.60
C GLN A 195 -15.99 9.97 -1.89
N ALA A 196 -17.13 10.48 -1.41
CA ALA A 196 -17.18 11.72 -0.64
C ALA A 196 -16.44 11.59 0.70
N SER A 197 -16.59 10.46 1.40
CA SER A 197 -15.83 10.15 2.61
C SER A 197 -14.33 10.05 2.33
N ASN A 198 -13.93 9.38 1.25
CA ASN A 198 -12.52 9.30 0.88
C ASN A 198 -11.93 10.68 0.55
N LEU A 199 -12.70 11.55 -0.14
CA LEU A 199 -12.29 12.93 -0.41
C LEU A 199 -12.07 13.72 0.89
N HIS A 200 -12.94 13.55 1.87
CA HIS A 200 -12.77 14.16 3.20
C HIS A 200 -11.45 13.70 3.84
N ASP A 201 -11.17 12.39 3.86
CA ASP A 201 -9.99 11.84 4.52
C ASP A 201 -8.68 12.30 3.85
N VAL A 202 -8.62 12.35 2.52
CA VAL A 202 -7.44 12.86 1.81
C VAL A 202 -7.30 14.37 1.95
N SER A 203 -8.40 15.11 2.08
CA SER A 203 -8.37 16.55 2.35
C SER A 203 -7.80 16.84 3.74
N ALA A 204 -8.16 16.05 4.75
CA ALA A 204 -7.58 16.16 6.08
C ALA A 204 -6.08 15.81 6.10
N ARG A 205 -5.66 14.81 5.30
CA ARG A 205 -4.23 14.49 5.12
C ARG A 205 -3.47 15.64 4.48
N TYR A 206 -4.04 16.27 3.46
CA TYR A 206 -3.46 17.44 2.80
C TYR A 206 -3.33 18.63 3.77
N GLU A 207 -4.36 18.90 4.57
CA GLU A 207 -4.35 19.96 5.59
C GLU A 207 -3.28 19.71 6.65
N ARG A 208 -3.13 18.47 7.13
CA ARG A 208 -2.09 18.10 8.10
C ARG A 208 -0.67 18.43 7.59
N LEU A 209 -0.43 18.26 6.29
CA LEU A 209 0.90 18.47 5.68
C LEU A 209 1.17 19.95 5.35
N THR A 210 0.20 20.61 4.73
CA THR A 210 0.35 21.98 4.21
C THR A 210 -0.04 23.07 5.22
N GLY A 211 -0.84 22.71 6.22
CA GLY A 211 -1.39 23.62 7.23
C GLY A 211 -2.64 24.40 6.78
N SER A 212 -3.20 24.10 5.61
CA SER A 212 -4.42 24.73 5.10
C SER A 212 -5.29 23.73 4.34
N LEU A 213 -6.60 23.96 4.35
CA LEU A 213 -7.54 23.18 3.54
C LEU A 213 -7.19 23.27 2.03
N PRO A 214 -7.43 22.21 1.24
CA PRO A 214 -7.17 22.25 -0.19
C PRO A 214 -8.10 23.26 -0.89
N ALA A 215 -7.53 24.20 -1.64
CA ALA A 215 -8.28 25.18 -2.41
C ALA A 215 -9.30 24.51 -3.33
N ALA A 216 -10.47 25.12 -3.56
CA ALA A 216 -11.51 24.53 -4.40
C ALA A 216 -11.04 24.32 -5.86
N ASP A 217 -10.20 25.22 -6.35
CA ASP A 217 -9.71 25.35 -7.72
C ASP A 217 -8.22 24.96 -7.88
N MET A 218 -7.81 23.87 -7.24
CA MET A 218 -6.45 23.34 -7.39
C MET A 218 -6.12 23.01 -8.86
N SER A 219 -4.97 23.52 -9.32
CA SER A 219 -4.47 23.27 -10.67
C SER A 219 -3.98 21.82 -10.86
N LYS A 220 -4.21 21.20 -12.02
CA LYS A 220 -3.54 19.93 -12.35
C LYS A 220 -2.03 20.20 -12.53
N PRO A 221 -1.13 19.42 -11.92
CA PRO A 221 0.30 19.69 -12.00
C PRO A 221 0.83 19.42 -13.40
N GLY A 222 1.88 20.14 -13.80
CA GLY A 222 2.62 19.83 -15.02
C GLY A 222 3.28 18.44 -14.95
N SER A 223 3.55 17.84 -16.11
CA SER A 223 4.20 16.52 -16.17
C SER A 223 5.63 16.57 -15.65
N LEU A 224 5.95 15.69 -14.70
CA LEU A 224 7.31 15.50 -14.18
C LEU A 224 8.15 14.52 -15.04
N ALA A 225 7.58 13.96 -16.11
CA ALA A 225 8.23 12.90 -16.90
C ALA A 225 9.56 13.34 -17.54
N ALA A 226 9.69 14.62 -17.90
CA ALA A 226 10.88 15.15 -18.56
C ALA A 226 12.13 15.20 -17.66
N ALA A 227 11.95 15.17 -16.33
CA ALA A 227 13.04 15.19 -15.37
C ALA A 227 13.52 13.78 -14.97
N LEU A 228 12.86 12.71 -15.46
CA LEU A 228 13.25 11.35 -15.16
C LEU A 228 14.61 11.01 -15.79
N PRO A 229 15.41 10.13 -15.15
CA PRO A 229 16.64 9.63 -15.74
C PRO A 229 16.38 8.96 -17.08
N ALA A 230 17.32 9.08 -18.02
CA ALA A 230 17.17 8.54 -19.38
C ALA A 230 17.03 7.00 -19.39
N ASP A 231 17.73 6.31 -18.50
CA ASP A 231 17.72 4.86 -18.41
C ASP A 231 18.05 4.36 -16.99
N ALA A 232 18.00 3.03 -16.83
CA ALA A 232 18.33 2.36 -15.58
C ALA A 232 19.80 2.56 -15.14
N ALA A 233 20.73 2.80 -16.06
CA ALA A 233 22.13 3.04 -15.70
C ALA A 233 22.32 4.46 -15.12
N ALA A 234 21.71 5.46 -15.73
CA ALA A 234 21.66 6.84 -15.23
C ALA A 234 20.97 6.90 -13.86
N LEU A 235 19.86 6.19 -13.68
CA LEU A 235 19.18 6.09 -12.39
C LEU A 235 20.10 5.48 -11.32
N ARG A 236 20.80 4.38 -11.62
CA ARG A 236 21.79 3.76 -10.71
C ARG A 236 22.92 4.72 -10.34
N ALA A 237 23.44 5.46 -11.31
CA ALA A 237 24.49 6.44 -11.07
C ALA A 237 24.03 7.59 -10.16
N GLN A 238 22.75 7.94 -10.16
CA GLN A 238 22.20 8.98 -9.30
C GLN A 238 21.92 8.53 -7.86
N LEU A 239 21.77 7.23 -7.59
CA LEU A 239 21.44 6.72 -6.25
C LEU A 239 22.50 7.03 -5.18
N VAL A 240 23.76 7.22 -5.56
CA VAL A 240 24.83 7.62 -4.62
C VAL A 240 24.64 9.05 -4.09
N HIS A 241 23.81 9.86 -4.75
CA HIS A 241 23.43 11.20 -4.30
C HIS A 241 22.18 11.22 -3.42
N ASN A 242 21.54 10.05 -3.20
CA ASN A 242 20.41 9.97 -2.27
C ASN A 242 20.86 10.41 -0.85
N PRO A 243 20.16 11.35 -0.20
CA PRO A 243 20.59 11.87 1.10
C PRO A 243 20.59 10.82 2.20
N GLN A 244 19.69 9.82 2.18
CA GLN A 244 19.72 8.73 3.17
C GLN A 244 21.00 7.90 3.05
N PHE A 245 21.46 7.64 1.81
CA PHE A 245 22.72 6.95 1.57
C PHE A 245 23.91 7.79 2.05
N LYS A 246 23.95 9.09 1.70
CA LYS A 246 25.01 10.00 2.17
C LYS A 246 25.05 10.09 3.69
N ALA A 247 23.90 10.20 4.37
CA ALA A 247 23.82 10.21 5.83
C ALA A 247 24.45 8.94 6.44
N ALA A 248 24.16 7.77 5.87
CA ALA A 248 24.73 6.50 6.30
C ALA A 248 26.25 6.43 6.09
N VAL A 249 26.77 6.96 4.98
CA VAL A 249 28.21 7.04 4.71
C VAL A 249 28.91 7.96 5.73
N TYR A 250 28.35 9.14 6.01
CA TYR A 250 28.92 10.04 7.02
C TYR A 250 28.83 9.45 8.44
N ASN A 251 27.82 8.62 8.71
CA ASN A 251 27.73 7.89 9.98
C ASN A 251 28.85 6.86 10.14
N ILE A 252 29.30 6.19 9.06
CA ILE A 252 30.50 5.34 9.07
C ILE A 252 31.74 6.17 9.43
N ARG A 253 31.91 7.34 8.81
CA ARG A 253 33.05 8.24 9.10
C ARG A 253 33.03 8.73 10.55
N ALA A 254 31.85 9.03 11.09
CA ALA A 254 31.69 9.37 12.50
C ALA A 254 32.06 8.18 13.42
N ALA A 255 31.57 6.97 13.13
CA ALA A 255 31.90 5.77 13.90
C ALA A 255 33.41 5.43 13.85
N ARG A 256 34.06 5.65 12.71
CA ARG A 256 35.52 5.48 12.55
C ARG A 256 36.29 6.49 13.41
N ALA A 257 35.90 7.77 13.36
CA ALA A 257 36.50 8.81 14.21
C ALA A 257 36.27 8.54 15.71
N ASP A 258 35.15 7.93 16.10
CA ASP A 258 34.91 7.50 17.50
C ASP A 258 35.80 6.32 17.90
N ALA A 259 36.01 5.35 17.02
CA ALA A 259 36.96 4.26 17.26
C ALA A 259 38.40 4.79 17.40
N GLU A 260 38.81 5.77 16.58
CA GLU A 260 40.09 6.47 16.70
C GLU A 260 40.18 7.29 17.99
N ASN A 261 39.09 7.95 18.40
CA ASN A 261 39.01 8.65 19.69
C ASN A 261 39.30 7.68 20.84
N LYS A 262 38.83 6.43 20.81
CA LYS A 262 39.15 5.45 21.87
C LYS A 262 40.60 4.97 21.87
N GLN A 263 41.36 5.17 20.78
CA GLN A 263 42.80 4.89 20.78
C GLN A 263 43.60 5.96 21.54
N SER A 264 43.06 7.16 21.74
CA SER A 264 43.69 8.23 22.53
C SER A 264 43.98 7.82 23.97
N ASP A 265 43.18 6.88 24.51
CA ASP A 265 43.37 6.29 25.85
C ASP A 265 44.74 5.64 26.05
N ASN A 266 45.47 5.32 24.96
CA ASN A 266 46.78 4.69 24.99
C ASN A 266 47.95 5.69 24.98
N TYR A 267 47.67 6.99 25.00
CA TYR A 267 48.67 8.05 25.00
C TYR A 267 48.67 8.84 26.32
N PRO A 268 49.81 9.46 26.70
CA PRO A 268 49.84 10.38 27.84
C PRO A 268 49.05 11.65 27.52
N THR A 269 48.51 12.27 28.57
CA THR A 269 47.92 13.61 28.51
C THR A 269 48.87 14.61 29.17
N PHE A 270 48.98 15.80 28.58
CA PHE A 270 49.75 16.94 29.09
C PHE A 270 48.83 18.15 29.26
N GLU A 271 48.77 18.67 30.47
CA GLU A 271 47.93 19.82 30.84
C GLU A 271 48.77 20.90 31.52
N LEU A 272 48.64 22.15 31.08
CA LEU A 272 49.15 23.30 31.81
C LEU A 272 48.10 23.73 32.85
N ARG A 273 48.50 23.75 34.13
CA ARG A 273 47.69 24.25 35.24
C ARG A 273 48.35 25.47 35.84
N ALA A 274 47.60 26.56 35.94
CA ALA A 274 48.02 27.75 36.67
C ALA A 274 46.91 28.15 37.64
N SER A 275 47.21 28.40 38.90
CA SER A 275 46.24 28.88 39.87
C SER A 275 46.80 30.02 40.72
N GLN A 276 45.90 30.92 41.12
CA GLN A 276 46.18 31.99 42.07
C GLN A 276 45.06 32.00 43.11
N GLY A 277 45.42 31.64 44.34
CA GLY A 277 44.55 31.64 45.51
C GLY A 277 44.81 32.83 46.42
N LEU A 278 43.74 33.37 46.98
CA LEU A 278 43.73 34.32 48.08
C LEU A 278 42.81 33.75 49.16
N ASP A 279 43.38 33.38 50.31
CA ASP A 279 42.63 32.87 51.45
C ASP A 279 42.74 33.83 52.64
N TRP A 280 41.68 33.91 53.43
CA TRP A 280 41.68 34.61 54.71
C TRP A 280 41.42 33.63 55.84
N ASN A 281 42.17 33.83 56.93
CA ASN A 281 42.05 33.09 58.18
C ASN A 281 42.17 31.56 58.02
N ARG A 282 43.01 31.12 57.06
CA ARG A 282 43.26 29.70 56.78
C ARG A 282 43.90 29.04 57.99
N ASP A 283 43.51 27.81 58.29
CA ASP A 283 44.08 26.98 59.36
C ASP A 283 43.99 27.59 60.78
N ASN A 284 42.96 28.39 61.05
CA ASN A 284 42.78 29.12 62.31
C ASN A 284 43.96 30.08 62.62
N VAL A 285 44.52 30.68 61.57
CA VAL A 285 45.57 31.70 61.68
C VAL A 285 45.07 32.95 60.96
N ASP A 286 44.84 34.01 61.75
CA ASP A 286 44.36 35.28 61.23
C ASP A 286 45.36 35.88 60.24
N GLY A 287 44.87 36.26 59.06
CA GLY A 287 45.70 36.86 58.01
C GLY A 287 45.29 36.48 56.60
N SER A 288 46.00 37.03 55.62
CA SER A 288 45.81 36.73 54.20
C SER A 288 46.92 35.82 53.68
N TYR A 289 46.54 34.76 52.99
CA TYR A 289 47.42 33.83 52.29
C TYR A 289 47.31 34.07 50.79
N LYS A 290 48.45 34.06 50.10
CA LYS A 290 48.51 34.21 48.64
C LYS A 290 49.34 33.08 48.07
N ASP A 291 48.69 32.16 47.39
CA ASP A 291 49.36 31.00 46.80
C ASP A 291 49.25 31.07 45.28
N GLY A 292 50.37 30.95 44.59
CA GLY A 292 50.45 30.91 43.13
C GLY A 292 51.15 29.64 42.69
N VAL A 293 50.54 28.88 41.78
CA VAL A 293 51.09 27.62 41.28
C VAL A 293 51.03 27.61 39.77
N VAL A 294 52.12 27.22 39.11
CA VAL A 294 52.16 26.94 37.67
C VAL A 294 52.83 25.59 37.47
N GLN A 295 52.15 24.65 36.84
CA GLN A 295 52.57 23.26 36.69
C GLN A 295 52.25 22.73 35.30
N LEU A 296 53.16 21.95 34.74
CA LEU A 296 52.88 21.06 33.63
C LEU A 296 52.60 19.67 34.19
N VAL A 297 51.38 19.18 34.02
CA VAL A 297 50.93 17.89 34.56
C VAL A 297 50.87 16.86 33.44
N MET A 298 51.64 15.78 33.59
CA MET A 298 51.56 14.61 32.73
C MET A 298 50.74 13.53 33.45
N ASN A 299 49.66 13.04 32.81
CA ASN A 299 48.95 11.86 33.28
C ASN A 299 49.06 10.75 32.24
N TYR A 300 49.54 9.57 32.65
CA TYR A 300 49.62 8.39 31.80
C TYR A 300 49.17 7.16 32.58
N ASN A 301 48.20 6.44 32.02
CA ASN A 301 47.69 5.23 32.64
C ASN A 301 48.47 4.01 32.12
N LEU A 302 49.23 3.37 32.99
CA LEU A 302 50.04 2.20 32.64
C LEU A 302 49.21 0.92 32.48
N PHE A 303 48.10 0.78 33.22
CA PHE A 303 47.27 -0.42 33.19
C PHE A 303 45.83 -0.14 33.67
N ARG A 304 44.85 -0.39 32.79
CA ARG A 304 43.41 -0.24 33.06
C ARG A 304 42.67 -1.57 33.23
N GLY A 305 43.33 -2.62 33.73
CA GLY A 305 42.69 -3.92 33.91
C GLY A 305 42.15 -4.55 32.62
N GLY A 306 42.77 -4.27 31.47
CA GLY A 306 42.32 -4.75 30.15
C GLY A 306 41.19 -3.92 29.49
N ALA A 307 40.66 -2.90 30.16
CA ALA A 307 39.54 -2.10 29.64
C ALA A 307 39.83 -1.42 28.29
N SER A 308 41.04 -0.92 28.06
CA SER A 308 41.40 -0.26 26.79
C SER A 308 41.30 -1.21 25.59
N LYS A 309 41.71 -2.47 25.77
CA LYS A 309 41.59 -3.51 24.72
C LYS A 309 40.12 -3.83 24.45
N ALA A 310 39.33 -4.03 25.50
CA ALA A 310 37.90 -4.31 25.38
C ALA A 310 37.14 -3.16 24.69
N ARG A 311 37.48 -1.90 24.99
CA ARG A 311 36.92 -0.72 24.30
C ARG A 311 37.31 -0.67 22.83
N ALA A 312 38.57 -0.92 22.49
CA ALA A 312 38.99 -0.97 21.09
C ALA A 312 38.20 -2.02 20.30
N SER A 313 38.02 -3.23 20.86
CA SER A 313 37.18 -4.27 20.24
C SER A 313 35.70 -3.87 20.17
N GLN A 314 35.13 -3.26 21.21
CA GLN A 314 33.75 -2.77 21.20
C GLN A 314 33.49 -1.77 20.07
N TYR A 315 34.38 -0.78 19.90
CA TYR A 315 34.20 0.27 18.89
C TYR A 315 34.51 -0.22 17.48
N ALA A 316 35.34 -1.25 17.33
CA ALA A 316 35.48 -1.97 16.05
C ALA A 316 34.15 -2.61 15.63
N GLU A 317 33.40 -3.22 16.56
CA GLU A 317 32.07 -3.77 16.24
C GLU A 317 31.02 -2.67 16.01
N GLN A 318 31.09 -1.53 16.71
CA GLN A 318 30.22 -0.39 16.40
C GLN A 318 30.45 0.17 14.99
N LEU A 319 31.70 0.16 14.51
CA LEU A 319 32.02 0.49 13.12
C LEU A 319 31.45 -0.56 12.15
N ASN A 320 31.54 -1.85 12.48
CA ASN A 320 30.90 -2.92 11.67
C ASN A 320 29.38 -2.73 11.58
N ILE A 321 28.72 -2.35 12.69
CA ILE A 321 27.29 -2.02 12.69
C ILE A 321 27.00 -0.86 11.72
N ALA A 322 27.85 0.17 11.68
CA ALA A 322 27.67 1.28 10.75
C ALA A 322 27.79 0.85 9.28
N TYR A 323 28.69 -0.10 8.95
CA TYR A 323 28.78 -0.69 7.62
C TYR A 323 27.50 -1.48 7.25
N GLU A 324 27.01 -2.33 8.14
CA GLU A 324 25.78 -3.11 7.91
C GLU A 324 24.55 -2.20 7.73
N MET A 325 24.47 -1.11 8.50
CA MET A 325 23.39 -0.13 8.36
C MET A 325 23.43 0.60 7.02
N ARG A 326 24.62 0.97 6.52
CA ARG A 326 24.77 1.52 5.15
C ARG A 326 24.28 0.51 4.10
N ASP A 327 24.67 -0.76 4.21
CA ASP A 327 24.27 -1.79 3.24
C ASP A 327 22.77 -2.05 3.24
N LYS A 328 22.15 -2.03 4.42
CA LYS A 328 20.70 -2.04 4.55
C LYS A 328 20.07 -0.85 3.83
N THR A 329 20.47 0.37 4.16
CA THR A 329 19.95 1.61 3.53
C THR A 329 20.08 1.54 2.01
N CYS A 330 21.22 1.08 1.51
CA CYS A 330 21.47 0.91 0.09
C CYS A 330 20.52 -0.13 -0.58
N ARG A 331 20.25 -1.27 0.07
CA ARG A 331 19.30 -2.26 -0.41
C ARG A 331 17.87 -1.73 -0.41
N ASP A 332 17.47 -1.01 0.63
CA ASP A 332 16.13 -0.41 0.79
C ASP A 332 15.86 0.66 -0.29
N ILE A 333 16.83 1.56 -0.52
CA ILE A 333 16.76 2.59 -1.58
C ILE A 333 16.66 1.91 -2.94
N ARG A 334 17.47 0.88 -3.21
CA ARG A 334 17.44 0.16 -4.48
C ARG A 334 16.08 -0.49 -4.71
N GLN A 335 15.55 -1.22 -3.72
CA GLN A 335 14.23 -1.85 -3.82
C GLN A 335 13.14 -0.80 -4.12
N THR A 336 13.11 0.28 -3.34
CA THR A 336 12.09 1.34 -3.48
C THR A 336 12.18 2.03 -4.84
N THR A 337 13.39 2.36 -5.27
CA THR A 337 13.65 2.99 -6.58
C THR A 337 13.24 2.08 -7.73
N GLN A 338 13.55 0.81 -7.62
CA GLN A 338 13.30 -0.16 -8.69
C GLN A 338 11.80 -0.43 -8.86
N ILE A 339 11.04 -0.47 -7.76
CA ILE A 339 9.58 -0.53 -7.80
C ILE A 339 9.02 0.74 -8.46
N ALA A 340 9.45 1.93 -8.00
CA ALA A 340 8.98 3.20 -8.54
C ALA A 340 9.31 3.35 -10.04
N TRP A 341 10.50 2.93 -10.46
CA TRP A 341 10.94 2.94 -11.86
C TRP A 341 10.09 2.01 -12.72
N ASN A 342 9.88 0.76 -12.29
CA ASN A 342 9.04 -0.18 -13.01
C ASN A 342 7.57 0.28 -13.08
N ASP A 343 7.05 0.91 -12.03
CA ASP A 343 5.71 1.49 -12.01
C ASP A 343 5.52 2.52 -13.13
N THR A 344 6.54 3.33 -13.47
CA THR A 344 6.43 4.31 -14.57
C THR A 344 6.10 3.67 -15.91
N PHE A 345 6.74 2.54 -16.25
CA PHE A 345 6.48 1.82 -17.50
C PHE A 345 5.17 1.05 -17.44
N ARG A 346 4.94 0.33 -16.34
CA ARG A 346 3.73 -0.47 -16.15
C ARG A 346 2.47 0.39 -16.24
N LEU A 347 2.43 1.51 -15.50
CA LEU A 347 1.26 2.39 -15.46
C LEU A 347 1.03 3.09 -16.80
N LYS A 348 2.11 3.49 -17.49
CA LYS A 348 2.01 4.04 -18.85
C LYS A 348 1.37 3.04 -19.82
N GLU A 349 1.75 1.78 -19.77
CA GLU A 349 1.17 0.73 -20.62
C GLU A 349 -0.28 0.43 -20.20
N GLN A 350 -0.53 0.35 -18.89
CA GLN A 350 -1.86 0.11 -18.31
C GLN A 350 -2.87 1.19 -18.71
N LEU A 351 -2.47 2.46 -18.76
CA LEU A 351 -3.32 3.57 -19.21
C LEU A 351 -3.88 3.33 -20.61
N SER A 352 -3.06 2.80 -21.54
CA SER A 352 -3.53 2.48 -22.89
C SER A 352 -4.61 1.38 -22.90
N TYR A 353 -4.52 0.39 -22.01
CA TYR A 353 -5.51 -0.69 -21.93
C TYR A 353 -6.80 -0.23 -21.23
N LEU A 354 -6.67 0.59 -20.19
CA LEU A 354 -7.82 1.16 -19.47
C LEU A 354 -8.60 2.14 -20.36
N ASP A 355 -7.92 2.97 -21.15
CA ASP A 355 -8.55 3.85 -22.12
C ASP A 355 -9.34 3.06 -23.18
N GLN A 356 -8.74 1.99 -23.74
CA GLN A 356 -9.44 1.09 -24.65
C GLN A 356 -10.66 0.41 -23.99
N HIS A 357 -10.54 0.01 -22.72
CA HIS A 357 -11.66 -0.59 -21.98
C HIS A 357 -12.81 0.41 -21.81
N VAL A 358 -12.52 1.65 -21.39
CA VAL A 358 -13.53 2.72 -21.27
C VAL A 358 -14.22 2.96 -22.61
N LEU A 359 -13.47 3.14 -23.71
CA LEU A 359 -14.02 3.39 -25.04
C LEU A 359 -14.90 2.23 -25.55
N ALA A 360 -14.51 0.97 -25.28
CA ALA A 360 -15.28 -0.20 -25.67
C ALA A 360 -16.56 -0.36 -24.86
N THR A 361 -16.48 -0.15 -23.54
CA THR A 361 -17.62 -0.23 -22.63
C THR A 361 -18.61 0.91 -22.88
N GLU A 362 -18.13 2.13 -23.18
CA GLU A 362 -18.99 3.26 -23.54
C GLU A 362 -19.80 3.00 -24.82
N LYS A 363 -19.17 2.48 -25.87
CA LYS A 363 -19.87 2.06 -27.10
C LYS A 363 -20.89 0.96 -26.84
N SER A 364 -20.56 0.01 -25.96
CA SER A 364 -21.45 -1.09 -25.59
C SER A 364 -22.67 -0.59 -24.82
N ARG A 365 -22.45 0.33 -23.85
CA ARG A 365 -23.50 1.02 -23.11
C ARG A 365 -24.45 1.73 -24.06
N ASP A 366 -23.91 2.54 -24.98
CA ASP A 366 -24.72 3.33 -25.92
C ASP A 366 -25.57 2.43 -26.82
N ALA A 367 -25.01 1.31 -27.28
CA ALA A 367 -25.74 0.33 -28.08
C ALA A 367 -26.86 -0.34 -27.27
N PHE A 368 -26.59 -0.74 -26.02
CA PHE A 368 -27.59 -1.38 -25.16
C PHE A 368 -28.70 -0.43 -24.76
N ARG A 369 -28.40 0.85 -24.51
CA ARG A 369 -29.41 1.89 -24.24
C ARG A 369 -30.37 2.03 -25.42
N ARG A 370 -29.85 2.14 -26.65
CA ARG A 370 -30.69 2.20 -27.86
C ARG A 370 -31.55 0.95 -28.06
N GLN A 371 -31.00 -0.24 -27.80
CA GLN A 371 -31.75 -1.49 -27.90
C GLN A 371 -32.81 -1.62 -26.80
N PHE A 372 -32.55 -1.12 -25.60
CA PHE A 372 -33.51 -1.08 -24.51
C PHE A 372 -34.68 -0.13 -24.81
N ASP A 373 -34.40 1.03 -25.41
CA ASP A 373 -35.43 2.00 -25.81
C ASP A 373 -36.45 1.42 -26.79
N ILE A 374 -36.02 0.49 -27.66
CA ILE A 374 -36.88 -0.25 -28.60
C ILE A 374 -37.34 -1.62 -28.08
N GLY A 375 -37.07 -1.95 -26.81
CA GLY A 375 -37.50 -3.18 -26.15
C GLY A 375 -36.77 -4.46 -26.57
N GLN A 376 -35.61 -4.36 -27.23
CA GLN A 376 -34.80 -5.50 -27.69
C GLN A 376 -33.73 -5.96 -26.70
N ARG A 377 -33.51 -5.22 -25.60
CA ARG A 377 -32.52 -5.52 -24.56
C ARG A 377 -33.15 -5.43 -23.17
N SER A 378 -32.59 -6.11 -22.17
CA SER A 378 -33.10 -6.04 -20.81
C SER A 378 -32.62 -4.79 -20.08
N LEU A 379 -33.40 -4.31 -19.10
CA LEU A 379 -32.98 -3.22 -18.21
C LEU A 379 -31.70 -3.58 -17.45
N LEU A 380 -31.59 -4.85 -17.02
CA LEU A 380 -30.44 -5.34 -16.29
C LEU A 380 -29.15 -5.16 -17.10
N ASP A 381 -29.16 -5.49 -18.40
CA ASP A 381 -27.99 -5.30 -19.27
C ASP A 381 -27.57 -3.81 -19.33
N VAL A 382 -28.53 -2.89 -19.40
CA VAL A 382 -28.24 -1.45 -19.42
C VAL A 382 -27.62 -1.00 -18.09
N LEU A 383 -28.27 -1.34 -16.98
CA LEU A 383 -27.79 -0.98 -15.64
C LEU A 383 -26.42 -1.57 -15.33
N ASP A 384 -26.16 -2.80 -15.79
CA ASP A 384 -24.88 -3.48 -15.61
C ASP A 384 -23.78 -2.79 -16.44
N THR A 385 -24.07 -2.41 -17.68
CA THR A 385 -23.08 -1.76 -18.55
C THR A 385 -22.79 -0.32 -18.13
N GLU A 386 -23.78 0.39 -17.54
CA GLU A 386 -23.55 1.69 -16.90
C GLU A 386 -22.60 1.57 -15.72
N ASN A 387 -22.82 0.59 -14.84
CA ASN A 387 -21.92 0.35 -13.71
C ASN A 387 -20.52 -0.10 -14.18
N GLU A 388 -20.42 -0.92 -15.24
CA GLU A 388 -19.13 -1.30 -15.83
C GLU A 388 -18.38 -0.08 -16.37
N LEU A 389 -19.08 0.86 -17.04
CA LEU A 389 -18.48 2.09 -17.53
C LEU A 389 -17.98 2.97 -16.37
N PHE A 390 -18.75 3.07 -15.29
CA PHE A 390 -18.35 3.78 -14.08
C PHE A 390 -17.07 3.19 -13.47
N GLU A 391 -17.03 1.88 -13.25
CA GLU A 391 -15.84 1.19 -12.72
C GLU A 391 -14.62 1.33 -13.65
N ALA A 392 -14.82 1.23 -14.97
CA ALA A 392 -13.77 1.43 -15.96
C ALA A 392 -13.18 2.86 -15.90
N LYS A 393 -14.04 3.89 -15.78
CA LYS A 393 -13.61 5.29 -15.62
C LYS A 393 -12.88 5.51 -14.31
N ILE A 394 -13.35 4.94 -13.20
CA ILE A 394 -12.64 4.98 -11.91
C ILE A 394 -11.24 4.38 -12.04
N ALA A 395 -11.12 3.22 -12.68
CA ALA A 395 -9.83 2.55 -12.86
C ALA A 395 -8.86 3.39 -13.69
N LEU A 396 -9.33 4.02 -14.78
CA LEU A 396 -8.54 4.92 -15.62
C LEU A 396 -8.03 6.14 -14.83
N VAL A 397 -8.93 6.82 -14.11
CA VAL A 397 -8.57 8.01 -13.30
C VAL A 397 -7.55 7.64 -12.23
N LYS A 398 -7.75 6.52 -11.51
CA LYS A 398 -6.78 6.05 -10.51
C LYS A 398 -5.40 5.79 -11.12
N ALA A 399 -5.36 5.08 -12.25
CA ALA A 399 -4.11 4.76 -12.94
C ALA A 399 -3.38 6.02 -13.45
N ASP A 400 -4.12 7.06 -13.86
CA ASP A 400 -3.51 8.33 -14.29
C ASP A 400 -2.80 9.05 -13.15
N TYR A 401 -3.48 9.24 -12.01
CA TYR A 401 -2.85 9.86 -10.84
C TYR A 401 -1.72 9.00 -10.25
N ASP A 402 -1.85 7.67 -10.28
CA ASP A 402 -0.77 6.76 -9.86
C ASP A 402 0.44 6.87 -10.81
N TYR A 403 0.21 7.06 -12.12
CA TYR A 403 1.27 7.29 -13.11
C TYR A 403 2.01 8.61 -12.81
N GLN A 404 1.29 9.69 -12.54
CA GLN A 404 1.90 10.97 -12.16
C GLN A 404 2.71 10.85 -10.85
N LEU A 405 2.18 10.16 -9.85
CA LEU A 405 2.85 9.91 -8.57
C LEU A 405 4.12 9.07 -8.75
N SER A 406 4.12 8.09 -9.66
CA SER A 406 5.29 7.25 -9.93
C SER A 406 6.52 8.08 -10.36
N HIS A 407 6.32 9.16 -11.13
CA HIS A 407 7.39 10.07 -11.50
C HIS A 407 7.99 10.79 -10.28
N ALA A 408 7.13 11.31 -9.39
CA ALA A 408 7.58 11.97 -8.17
C ALA A 408 8.34 11.01 -7.24
N ARG A 409 7.92 9.73 -7.16
CA ARG A 409 8.63 8.70 -6.39
C ARG A 409 10.05 8.49 -6.90
N VAL A 410 10.25 8.39 -8.22
CA VAL A 410 11.59 8.25 -8.81
C VAL A 410 12.45 9.47 -8.50
N LEU A 411 11.92 10.68 -8.71
CA LEU A 411 12.65 11.93 -8.45
C LEU A 411 13.01 12.14 -6.97
N ALA A 412 12.16 11.68 -6.05
CA ALA A 412 12.46 11.73 -4.62
C ALA A 412 13.63 10.81 -4.26
N GLN A 413 13.70 9.60 -4.85
CA GLN A 413 14.80 8.67 -4.61
C GLN A 413 16.14 9.15 -5.19
N THR A 414 16.12 10.01 -6.20
CA THR A 414 17.33 10.59 -6.82
C THR A 414 17.68 12.00 -6.31
N HIS A 415 16.99 12.50 -5.28
CA HIS A 415 17.16 13.86 -4.76
C HIS A 415 16.92 14.96 -5.81
N GLN A 416 16.06 14.71 -6.79
CA GLN A 416 15.75 15.64 -7.89
C GLN A 416 14.37 16.28 -7.77
N LEU A 417 13.51 15.81 -6.86
CA LEU A 417 12.11 16.26 -6.77
C LEU A 417 12.01 17.77 -6.50
N LEU A 418 12.66 18.26 -5.44
CA LEU A 418 12.64 19.70 -5.09
C LEU A 418 13.24 20.56 -6.20
N ALA A 419 14.37 20.14 -6.77
CA ALA A 419 15.03 20.83 -7.88
C ALA A 419 14.13 20.92 -9.13
N THR A 420 13.42 19.83 -9.46
CA THR A 420 12.47 19.77 -10.58
C THR A 420 11.28 20.71 -10.36
N LEU A 421 10.82 20.85 -9.12
CA LEU A 421 9.79 21.82 -8.72
C LEU A 421 10.34 23.26 -8.60
N GLN A 422 11.62 23.49 -8.91
CA GLN A 422 12.30 24.77 -8.79
C GLN A 422 12.23 25.33 -7.37
N LEU A 423 12.38 24.45 -6.38
CA LEU A 423 12.44 24.77 -4.97
C LEU A 423 13.88 24.62 -4.47
N ALA A 424 14.36 25.63 -3.76
CA ALA A 424 15.67 25.59 -3.12
C ALA A 424 15.61 24.77 -1.82
N PRO A 425 16.69 24.05 -1.47
CA PRO A 425 16.81 23.44 -0.15
C PRO A 425 16.84 24.52 0.94
N LEU A 426 16.38 24.16 2.15
CA LEU A 426 16.35 25.06 3.31
C LEU A 426 17.73 25.62 3.70
N GLU A 427 18.80 24.86 3.42
CA GLU A 427 20.18 25.26 3.61
C GLU A 427 20.93 25.05 2.29
N SER A 428 21.36 26.14 1.65
CA SER A 428 21.98 26.11 0.33
C SER A 428 23.49 25.88 0.36
N SER A 429 24.16 26.21 1.47
CA SER A 429 25.57 25.90 1.69
C SER A 429 25.65 24.66 2.60
N GLY A 430 25.99 23.51 1.99
CA GLY A 430 26.32 22.31 2.76
C GLY A 430 27.50 22.58 3.73
N PRO A 431 27.62 21.80 4.81
CA PRO A 431 28.76 21.91 5.71
C PRO A 431 30.07 21.62 4.96
N ASP A 432 31.19 22.15 5.46
CA ASP A 432 32.52 21.76 5.00
C ASP A 432 32.69 20.24 5.20
N ASP A 433 32.91 19.52 4.10
CA ASP A 433 33.11 18.07 4.06
C ASP A 433 34.60 17.69 4.23
N ASN A 434 35.50 18.68 4.17
CA ASN A 434 36.94 18.47 4.28
C ASN A 434 37.40 18.51 5.74
N LEU A 435 37.09 17.44 6.48
CA LEU A 435 37.49 17.25 7.88
C LEU A 435 38.85 16.54 8.04
N GLY A 436 39.67 16.52 6.98
CA GLY A 436 41.06 16.04 7.01
C GLY A 436 41.29 14.59 6.55
N ASP A 437 40.27 13.90 6.03
CA ASP A 437 40.41 12.55 5.48
C ASP A 437 40.39 12.58 3.94
N ASN A 438 41.25 11.79 3.29
CA ASN A 438 41.11 11.49 1.87
C ASN A 438 39.74 10.84 1.66
N VAL A 439 38.92 11.35 0.72
CA VAL A 439 37.60 10.81 0.38
C VAL A 439 37.70 9.29 0.29
N SER A 440 37.23 8.62 1.33
CA SER A 440 37.37 7.18 1.43
C SER A 440 36.57 6.51 0.33
N ASP A 441 36.99 5.32 -0.07
CA ASP A 441 36.22 4.46 -0.98
C ASP A 441 34.83 4.08 -0.40
N ASP A 442 34.46 4.54 0.81
CA ASP A 442 33.15 4.33 1.45
C ASP A 442 31.98 4.83 0.57
N GLU A 443 32.21 5.86 -0.26
CA GLU A 443 31.25 6.34 -1.25
C GLU A 443 31.28 5.53 -2.56
N LYS A 444 32.40 4.88 -2.86
CA LYS A 444 32.60 4.04 -4.05
C LYS A 444 32.07 2.62 -3.86
N VAL A 445 31.85 2.18 -2.61
CA VAL A 445 31.04 0.99 -2.29
C VAL A 445 29.59 1.31 -2.62
N ALA A 446 29.30 1.26 -3.92
CA ALA A 446 28.04 1.65 -4.50
C ALA A 446 26.97 0.60 -4.25
N CYS A 447 25.72 1.02 -4.41
CA CYS A 447 24.56 0.15 -4.58
C CYS A 447 24.60 -0.63 -5.91
N ALA A 448 25.70 -1.34 -6.16
CA ALA A 448 26.11 -1.96 -7.42
C ALA A 448 25.29 -3.19 -7.86
N GLY A 449 24.11 -3.41 -7.27
CA GLY A 449 23.21 -4.46 -7.75
C GLY A 449 22.53 -4.05 -9.05
N GLY A 450 22.35 -5.01 -9.95
CA GLY A 450 21.54 -4.82 -11.16
C GLY A 450 20.09 -4.48 -10.82
N MET A 451 19.40 -3.84 -11.76
CA MET A 451 17.94 -3.75 -11.72
C MET A 451 17.34 -5.01 -12.38
N ILE A 452 16.21 -5.47 -11.86
CA ILE A 452 15.38 -6.48 -12.49
C ILE A 452 14.73 -5.83 -13.71
N ASP A 453 14.74 -6.56 -14.82
CA ASP A 453 14.11 -6.13 -16.06
C ASP A 453 12.59 -5.99 -15.89
N SER A 454 12.01 -4.99 -16.57
CA SER A 454 10.57 -4.79 -16.60
C SER A 454 9.87 -5.99 -17.25
N VAL A 455 8.79 -6.45 -16.63
CA VAL A 455 7.94 -7.52 -17.20
C VAL A 455 7.30 -7.02 -18.49
N LYS A 456 7.48 -7.77 -19.58
CA LYS A 456 6.78 -7.55 -20.86
C LYS A 456 5.71 -8.63 -21.02
N LEU A 457 4.50 -8.24 -21.41
CA LEU A 457 3.41 -9.18 -21.67
C LEU A 457 3.67 -9.94 -22.99
N ASP A 458 4.06 -11.19 -22.90
CA ASP A 458 4.15 -12.09 -24.05
C ASP A 458 2.77 -12.67 -24.37
N ARG A 459 2.00 -11.91 -25.14
CA ARG A 459 0.64 -12.28 -25.56
C ARG A 459 0.64 -13.51 -26.46
N ASP A 460 1.66 -13.66 -27.30
CA ASP A 460 1.73 -14.75 -28.26
C ASP A 460 2.01 -16.06 -27.54
N ALA A 461 2.95 -16.07 -26.59
CA ALA A 461 3.17 -17.22 -25.72
C ALA A 461 1.93 -17.53 -24.87
N ALA A 462 1.25 -16.52 -24.33
CA ALA A 462 0.01 -16.74 -23.56
C ALA A 462 -1.10 -17.36 -24.41
N MET A 463 -1.25 -16.92 -25.67
CA MET A 463 -2.21 -17.50 -26.62
C MET A 463 -1.79 -18.90 -27.08
N ALA A 464 -0.50 -19.14 -27.33
CA ALA A 464 0.03 -20.44 -27.72
C ALA A 464 -0.09 -21.48 -26.58
N ALA A 465 0.02 -21.05 -25.33
CA ALA A 465 -0.17 -21.91 -24.16
C ALA A 465 -1.64 -22.26 -23.90
N ARG A 466 -2.59 -21.53 -24.51
CA ARG A 466 -4.01 -21.84 -24.38
C ARG A 466 -4.30 -23.13 -25.15
N PRO A 467 -4.92 -24.16 -24.54
CA PRO A 467 -5.33 -25.34 -25.28
C PRO A 467 -6.21 -24.90 -26.45
N PRO A 468 -6.04 -25.47 -27.66
CA PRO A 468 -6.87 -25.14 -28.79
C PRO A 468 -8.32 -25.28 -28.35
N ARG A 469 -9.18 -24.32 -28.72
CA ARG A 469 -10.62 -24.49 -28.58
C ARG A 469 -10.91 -25.85 -29.20
N THR A 470 -11.34 -26.83 -28.39
CA THR A 470 -12.05 -27.96 -28.93
C THR A 470 -13.16 -27.32 -29.72
N ALA A 471 -13.12 -27.49 -31.04
CA ALA A 471 -14.26 -27.15 -31.85
C ALA A 471 -15.41 -27.87 -31.16
N VAL A 472 -16.32 -27.10 -30.57
CA VAL A 472 -17.69 -27.55 -30.55
C VAL A 472 -17.97 -27.70 -32.03
N VAL A 473 -17.81 -28.93 -32.54
CA VAL A 473 -18.39 -29.28 -33.81
C VAL A 473 -19.83 -28.87 -33.58
N ALA A 474 -20.22 -27.76 -34.19
CA ALA A 474 -21.63 -27.49 -34.39
C ALA A 474 -22.09 -28.77 -35.06
N GLU A 475 -22.79 -29.60 -34.29
CA GLU A 475 -23.53 -30.70 -34.86
C GLU A 475 -24.37 -29.99 -35.93
N VAL A 476 -24.00 -30.23 -37.19
CA VAL A 476 -24.64 -29.57 -38.31
C VAL A 476 -26.09 -29.99 -38.18
N THR A 477 -26.95 -29.10 -37.66
CA THR A 477 -28.38 -29.23 -37.88
C THR A 477 -28.52 -29.26 -39.40
N PRO A 478 -28.91 -30.41 -40.00
CA PRO A 478 -29.05 -30.47 -41.44
C PRO A 478 -30.13 -29.46 -41.84
N THR A 479 -29.89 -28.77 -42.95
CA THR A 479 -30.91 -28.04 -43.72
C THR A 479 -32.22 -28.85 -43.75
N PRO A 480 -33.41 -28.20 -43.67
CA PRO A 480 -34.68 -28.89 -43.64
C PRO A 480 -34.92 -29.67 -44.95
N GLN A 481 -34.53 -30.93 -44.94
CA GLN A 481 -34.89 -31.94 -45.92
C GLN A 481 -36.29 -32.45 -45.55
N PRO A 482 -37.16 -32.80 -46.52
CA PRO A 482 -38.51 -33.27 -46.24
C PRO A 482 -38.47 -34.43 -45.23
N ALA A 483 -39.34 -34.35 -44.23
CA ALA A 483 -39.41 -35.23 -43.07
C ALA A 483 -39.09 -36.70 -43.39
N PRO A 484 -37.97 -37.24 -42.86
CA PRO A 484 -37.82 -38.67 -42.68
C PRO A 484 -38.75 -39.10 -41.53
N ALA A 485 -39.44 -40.21 -41.71
CA ALA A 485 -40.31 -40.82 -40.71
C ALA A 485 -39.58 -41.00 -39.36
N ALA A 486 -40.34 -40.85 -38.27
CA ALA A 486 -39.91 -40.93 -36.88
C ALA A 486 -38.89 -42.07 -36.61
N PRO A 487 -37.78 -41.80 -35.87
CA PRO A 487 -36.95 -42.87 -35.32
C PRO A 487 -37.74 -43.63 -34.25
N GLY A 488 -37.94 -44.93 -34.46
CA GLY A 488 -38.47 -45.84 -33.45
C GLY A 488 -37.54 -45.93 -32.23
N SER A 489 -38.13 -46.16 -31.06
CA SER A 489 -37.43 -46.30 -29.78
C SER A 489 -36.30 -47.35 -29.85
N ASN A 490 -35.06 -46.98 -29.51
CA ASN A 490 -33.93 -47.92 -29.31
C ASN A 490 -33.98 -48.63 -27.94
N CYS A 491 -35.17 -48.82 -27.39
CA CYS A 491 -35.39 -49.46 -26.11
C CYS A 491 -35.69 -50.94 -26.32
N ASP A 492 -35.15 -51.82 -25.48
CA ASP A 492 -35.62 -53.20 -25.40
C ASP A 492 -37.13 -53.21 -25.21
N LYS A 493 -37.83 -54.08 -25.95
CA LYS A 493 -39.31 -54.13 -25.97
C LYS A 493 -39.90 -54.16 -24.55
N ALA A 494 -39.29 -54.91 -23.64
CA ALA A 494 -39.73 -55.03 -22.26
C ALA A 494 -39.64 -53.70 -21.46
N ILE A 495 -38.67 -52.83 -21.78
CA ILE A 495 -38.53 -51.50 -21.17
C ILE A 495 -39.55 -50.53 -21.78
N SER A 496 -39.75 -50.57 -23.10
CA SER A 496 -40.81 -49.80 -23.76
C SER A 496 -42.19 -50.18 -23.21
N ASP A 497 -42.45 -51.47 -23.02
CA ASP A 497 -43.71 -51.97 -22.45
C ASP A 497 -43.88 -51.50 -20.99
N LEU A 498 -42.81 -51.49 -20.18
CA LEU A 498 -42.85 -50.94 -18.81
C LEU A 498 -43.25 -49.46 -18.81
N VAL A 499 -42.61 -48.64 -19.63
CA VAL A 499 -42.85 -47.19 -19.69
C VAL A 499 -44.24 -46.89 -20.26
N GLY A 500 -44.67 -47.65 -21.26
CA GLY A 500 -46.03 -47.61 -21.79
C GLY A 500 -47.07 -47.93 -20.72
N ASN A 501 -46.91 -49.05 -20.02
CA ASN A 501 -47.81 -49.45 -18.92
C ASN A 501 -47.81 -48.45 -17.77
N TRP A 502 -46.66 -47.89 -17.42
CA TRP A 502 -46.53 -46.83 -16.42
C TRP A 502 -47.34 -45.59 -16.79
N SER A 503 -47.24 -45.17 -18.05
CA SER A 503 -47.98 -44.01 -18.54
C SER A 503 -49.49 -44.25 -18.62
N ALA A 504 -49.89 -45.44 -19.08
CA ALA A 504 -51.28 -45.84 -19.22
C ALA A 504 -51.96 -46.03 -17.86
N ALA A 505 -51.26 -46.62 -16.88
CA ALA A 505 -51.77 -46.76 -15.52
C ALA A 505 -51.98 -45.39 -14.87
N TRP A 506 -51.10 -44.42 -15.13
CA TRP A 506 -51.23 -43.06 -14.62
C TRP A 506 -52.38 -42.29 -15.26
N SER A 507 -52.48 -42.28 -16.60
CA SER A 507 -53.55 -41.58 -17.32
C SER A 507 -54.93 -42.21 -17.09
N GLY A 508 -54.97 -43.54 -16.99
CA GLY A 508 -56.17 -44.32 -16.66
C GLY A 508 -56.54 -44.33 -15.17
N LYS A 509 -55.80 -43.60 -14.32
CA LYS A 509 -55.99 -43.55 -12.86
C LYS A 509 -55.96 -44.91 -12.15
N GLN A 510 -55.28 -45.89 -12.71
CA GLN A 510 -55.11 -47.23 -12.15
C GLN A 510 -53.93 -47.26 -11.18
N LEU A 511 -54.14 -46.70 -9.99
CA LEU A 511 -53.04 -46.42 -9.07
C LEU A 511 -52.32 -47.68 -8.55
N ASP A 512 -53.04 -48.76 -8.28
CA ASP A 512 -52.42 -49.98 -7.77
C ASP A 512 -51.55 -50.65 -8.86
N THR A 513 -52.00 -50.63 -10.12
CA THR A 513 -51.19 -51.02 -11.28
C THR A 513 -49.96 -50.13 -11.41
N TYR A 514 -50.12 -48.81 -11.29
CA TYR A 514 -49.02 -47.84 -11.38
C TYR A 514 -47.95 -48.08 -10.30
N LEU A 515 -48.35 -48.27 -9.05
CA LEU A 515 -47.44 -48.52 -7.94
C LEU A 515 -46.73 -49.87 -8.04
N SER A 516 -47.36 -50.88 -8.66
CA SER A 516 -46.75 -52.20 -8.85
C SER A 516 -45.51 -52.22 -9.78
N LEU A 517 -45.38 -51.20 -10.64
CA LEU A 517 -44.27 -51.04 -11.59
C LEU A 517 -42.99 -50.50 -10.94
N TYR A 518 -43.06 -50.10 -9.67
CA TYR A 518 -41.93 -49.64 -8.89
C TYR A 518 -41.30 -50.79 -8.09
N ALA A 519 -39.97 -50.84 -8.09
CA ALA A 519 -39.16 -51.86 -7.43
C ALA A 519 -39.35 -51.83 -5.91
N ALA A 520 -39.15 -52.94 -5.19
CA ALA A 520 -39.21 -52.92 -3.72
C ALA A 520 -38.19 -51.94 -3.12
N SER A 521 -37.04 -51.83 -3.78
CA SER A 521 -35.92 -50.93 -3.49
C SER A 521 -36.12 -49.47 -3.93
N PHE A 522 -37.33 -49.05 -4.32
CA PHE A 522 -37.58 -47.72 -4.86
C PHE A 522 -37.20 -46.59 -3.90
N GLU A 523 -36.41 -45.64 -4.40
CA GLU A 523 -36.02 -44.41 -3.70
C GLU A 523 -36.75 -43.19 -4.26
N ALA A 524 -37.59 -42.56 -3.43
CA ALA A 524 -38.26 -41.33 -3.81
C ALA A 524 -37.30 -40.13 -3.82
N SER A 525 -37.46 -39.22 -4.79
CA SER A 525 -36.68 -38.00 -4.89
C SER A 525 -36.98 -37.01 -3.75
N GLY A 526 -35.94 -36.29 -3.30
CA GLY A 526 -36.05 -35.25 -2.27
C GLY A 526 -36.09 -35.76 -0.82
N GLY A 527 -35.52 -36.93 -0.52
CA GLY A 527 -35.35 -37.45 0.84
C GLY A 527 -36.63 -37.96 1.53
N ARG A 528 -37.69 -38.22 0.76
CA ARG A 528 -39.00 -38.66 1.26
C ARG A 528 -39.06 -40.18 1.39
N THR A 529 -39.84 -40.68 2.34
CA THR A 529 -40.11 -42.12 2.42
C THR A 529 -41.02 -42.57 1.27
N ARG A 530 -40.96 -43.86 0.90
CA ARG A 530 -41.85 -44.43 -0.12
C ARG A 530 -43.32 -44.22 0.23
N ALA A 531 -43.71 -44.44 1.49
CA ALA A 531 -45.10 -44.29 1.95
C ALA A 531 -45.63 -42.85 1.76
N ASP A 532 -44.82 -41.84 2.07
CA ASP A 532 -45.18 -40.43 1.86
C ASP A 532 -45.33 -40.11 0.37
N TRP A 533 -44.44 -40.67 -0.46
CA TRP A 533 -44.49 -40.51 -1.91
C TRP A 533 -45.75 -41.15 -2.52
N GLU A 534 -46.13 -42.36 -2.10
CA GLU A 534 -47.35 -43.04 -2.56
C GLU A 534 -48.62 -42.26 -2.17
N THR A 535 -48.64 -41.71 -0.95
CA THR A 535 -49.75 -40.88 -0.46
C THR A 535 -49.97 -39.66 -1.33
N LYS A 536 -48.90 -38.95 -1.70
CA LYS A 536 -48.98 -37.78 -2.60
C LYS A 536 -49.46 -38.15 -4.00
N ARG A 537 -49.01 -39.30 -4.53
CA ARG A 537 -49.45 -39.79 -5.85
C ARG A 537 -50.92 -40.17 -5.84
N ARG A 538 -51.41 -40.80 -4.77
CA ARG A 538 -52.83 -41.14 -4.57
C ARG A 538 -53.72 -39.90 -4.56
N ALA A 539 -53.31 -38.86 -3.83
CA ALA A 539 -54.01 -37.58 -3.81
C ALA A 539 -54.03 -36.89 -5.20
N ARG A 540 -52.95 -36.99 -5.97
CA ARG A 540 -52.84 -36.36 -7.30
C ARG A 540 -53.69 -37.05 -8.36
N VAL A 541 -53.66 -38.38 -8.41
CA VAL A 541 -54.44 -39.18 -9.36
C VAL A 541 -55.94 -39.16 -9.02
N GLY A 542 -56.27 -39.05 -7.73
CA GLY A 542 -57.65 -39.01 -7.23
C GLY A 542 -58.44 -37.73 -7.51
N LYS A 543 -57.81 -36.64 -7.99
CA LYS A 543 -58.51 -35.40 -8.35
C LYS A 543 -59.51 -35.62 -9.50
N GLU A 544 -60.62 -34.89 -9.52
CA GLU A 544 -61.62 -34.96 -10.60
C GLU A 544 -61.06 -34.46 -11.95
N GLY A 545 -61.54 -35.03 -13.06
CA GLY A 545 -61.10 -34.73 -14.43
C GLY A 545 -60.18 -35.79 -15.05
N SER A 546 -60.05 -35.81 -16.38
CA SER A 546 -59.17 -36.75 -17.09
C SER A 546 -57.70 -36.32 -16.99
N ILE A 547 -56.80 -37.31 -16.92
CA ILE A 547 -55.35 -37.08 -16.97
C ILE A 547 -54.87 -37.49 -18.36
N THR A 548 -54.30 -36.55 -19.10
CA THR A 548 -53.61 -36.84 -20.37
C THR A 548 -52.12 -36.87 -20.12
N LEU A 549 -51.47 -37.97 -20.53
CA LEU A 549 -50.03 -38.15 -20.45
C LEU A 549 -49.52 -38.55 -21.82
N LYS A 550 -48.75 -37.67 -22.48
CA LYS A 550 -48.03 -37.98 -23.71
C LYS A 550 -46.54 -38.07 -23.42
N LEU A 551 -45.90 -39.11 -23.95
CA LEU A 551 -44.47 -39.34 -23.80
C LEU A 551 -43.81 -39.20 -25.17
N ASP A 552 -42.79 -38.35 -25.23
CA ASP A 552 -41.99 -38.11 -26.44
C ASP A 552 -40.51 -38.30 -26.13
N ASN A 553 -39.68 -38.46 -27.17
CA ASN A 553 -38.23 -38.54 -27.07
C ASN A 553 -37.72 -39.61 -26.08
N GLN A 554 -38.38 -40.77 -26.03
CA GLN A 554 -37.94 -41.88 -25.18
C GLN A 554 -36.61 -42.47 -25.68
N THR A 555 -35.59 -42.43 -24.84
CA THR A 555 -34.26 -42.96 -25.09
C THR A 555 -33.86 -43.88 -23.94
N CYS A 556 -33.26 -45.03 -24.26
CA CYS A 556 -32.84 -46.01 -23.27
C CYS A 556 -31.32 -46.20 -23.30
N LYS A 557 -30.71 -46.29 -22.12
CA LYS A 557 -29.30 -46.60 -21.93
C LYS A 557 -29.15 -47.75 -20.95
N MET A 558 -28.60 -48.86 -21.41
CA MET A 558 -28.36 -50.03 -20.55
C MET A 558 -27.05 -49.85 -19.77
N SER A 559 -27.10 -50.14 -18.47
CA SER A 559 -25.94 -50.05 -17.55
C SER A 559 -25.65 -51.42 -16.92
N GLY A 560 -25.63 -52.46 -17.76
CA GLY A 560 -25.49 -53.87 -17.37
C GLY A 560 -26.64 -54.74 -17.90
N LYS A 561 -26.69 -56.02 -17.48
CA LYS A 561 -27.79 -56.94 -17.85
C LYS A 561 -29.09 -56.67 -17.07
N ASP A 562 -28.97 -56.21 -15.82
CA ASP A 562 -30.09 -56.12 -14.88
C ASP A 562 -30.40 -54.67 -14.46
N ARG A 563 -29.77 -53.67 -15.12
CA ARG A 563 -29.97 -52.24 -14.87
C ARG A 563 -30.01 -51.44 -16.16
N GLY A 564 -30.91 -50.47 -16.21
CA GLY A 564 -31.07 -49.57 -17.36
C GLY A 564 -31.56 -48.19 -16.92
N GLU A 565 -31.50 -47.25 -17.83
CA GLU A 565 -31.97 -45.88 -17.63
C GLU A 565 -32.82 -45.47 -18.83
N VAL A 566 -33.96 -44.84 -18.57
CA VAL A 566 -34.84 -44.29 -19.61
C VAL A 566 -34.97 -42.79 -19.41
N THR A 567 -34.58 -42.02 -20.41
CA THR A 567 -34.85 -40.58 -20.45
C THR A 567 -35.97 -40.30 -21.45
N LEU A 568 -36.97 -39.54 -21.02
CA LEU A 568 -38.17 -39.22 -21.80
C LEU A 568 -38.64 -37.78 -21.54
N THR A 569 -39.39 -37.23 -22.47
CA THR A 569 -40.13 -35.98 -22.30
C THR A 569 -41.58 -36.31 -21.97
N GLN A 570 -42.04 -35.85 -20.82
CA GLN A 570 -43.39 -36.08 -20.32
C GLN A 570 -44.22 -34.81 -20.48
N HIS A 571 -45.24 -34.87 -21.34
CA HIS A 571 -46.27 -33.84 -21.44
C HIS A 571 -47.48 -34.26 -20.61
N TYR A 572 -47.68 -33.59 -19.48
CA TYR A 572 -48.80 -33.83 -18.58
C TYR A 572 -49.85 -32.74 -18.76
N SER A 573 -51.12 -33.13 -18.85
CA SER A 573 -52.24 -32.21 -18.80
C SER A 573 -53.40 -32.79 -18.00
N SER A 574 -54.01 -31.94 -17.19
CA SER A 574 -55.20 -32.17 -16.39
C SER A 574 -56.07 -30.91 -16.45
N LYS A 575 -57.28 -30.97 -15.87
CA LYS A 575 -58.26 -29.87 -15.94
C LYS A 575 -57.68 -28.47 -15.64
N ASP A 576 -56.85 -28.36 -14.59
CA ASP A 576 -56.37 -27.07 -14.07
C ASP A 576 -54.83 -26.94 -14.11
N TYR A 577 -54.12 -27.88 -14.74
CA TYR A 577 -52.65 -27.90 -14.77
C TYR A 577 -52.11 -28.63 -16.00
N SER A 578 -51.15 -28.02 -16.69
CA SER A 578 -50.37 -28.63 -17.75
C SER A 578 -48.89 -28.32 -17.57
N ASP A 579 -48.03 -29.30 -17.83
CA ASP A 579 -46.58 -29.15 -17.69
C ASP A 579 -45.84 -30.08 -18.66
N THR A 580 -44.64 -29.69 -19.03
CA THR A 580 -43.73 -30.47 -19.86
C THR A 580 -42.40 -30.59 -19.13
N VAL A 581 -42.04 -31.83 -18.75
CA VAL A 581 -40.82 -32.10 -17.99
C VAL A 581 -39.98 -33.17 -18.69
N GLN A 582 -38.67 -33.01 -18.65
CA GLN A 582 -37.75 -34.10 -18.97
C GLN A 582 -37.51 -34.94 -17.73
N LYS A 583 -37.67 -36.26 -17.88
CA LYS A 583 -37.63 -37.22 -16.79
C LYS A 583 -36.69 -38.36 -17.13
N THR A 584 -35.93 -38.77 -16.12
CA THR A 584 -35.06 -39.93 -16.15
C THR A 584 -35.56 -40.96 -15.14
N LEU A 585 -35.84 -42.17 -15.61
CA LEU A 585 -36.23 -43.34 -14.83
C LEU A 585 -35.05 -44.32 -14.77
N GLU A 586 -34.54 -44.58 -13.57
CA GLU A 586 -33.58 -45.66 -13.34
C GLU A 586 -34.35 -46.96 -13.13
N LEU A 587 -33.93 -48.03 -13.81
CA LEU A 587 -34.60 -49.33 -13.85
C LEU A 587 -33.71 -50.44 -13.29
N VAL A 588 -34.34 -51.40 -12.64
CA VAL A 588 -33.72 -52.65 -12.15
C VAL A 588 -34.60 -53.84 -12.52
N GLN A 589 -33.98 -54.99 -12.80
CA GLN A 589 -34.73 -56.22 -13.03
C GLN A 589 -34.99 -56.93 -11.69
N GLU A 590 -36.27 -57.12 -11.33
CA GLU A 590 -36.71 -57.85 -10.13
C GLU A 590 -37.68 -58.96 -10.55
N GLY A 591 -37.36 -60.22 -10.23
CA GLY A 591 -38.22 -61.37 -10.57
C GLY A 591 -38.47 -61.56 -12.08
N GLY A 592 -37.47 -61.24 -12.91
CA GLY A 592 -37.56 -61.35 -14.38
C GLY A 592 -38.32 -60.21 -15.07
N LYS A 593 -38.81 -59.20 -14.33
CA LYS A 593 -39.50 -58.03 -14.87
C LYS A 593 -38.71 -56.75 -14.58
N TRP A 594 -38.75 -55.80 -15.51
CA TRP A 594 -38.20 -54.46 -15.28
C TRP A 594 -39.10 -53.69 -14.33
N LYS A 595 -38.49 -52.99 -13.36
CA LYS A 595 -39.17 -52.11 -12.42
C LYS A 595 -38.39 -50.81 -12.23
N ILE A 596 -39.11 -49.75 -11.86
CA ILE A 596 -38.53 -48.42 -11.62
C ILE A 596 -37.92 -48.39 -10.21
N SER A 597 -36.61 -48.16 -10.12
CA SER A 597 -35.89 -48.02 -8.85
C SER A 597 -35.71 -46.56 -8.43
N ARG A 598 -35.70 -45.61 -9.37
CA ARG A 598 -35.63 -44.17 -9.08
C ARG A 598 -36.28 -43.32 -10.18
N GLU A 599 -36.87 -42.20 -9.80
CA GLU A 599 -37.49 -41.22 -10.72
C GLU A 599 -36.91 -39.82 -10.46
N ARG A 600 -36.31 -39.20 -11.49
CA ARG A 600 -35.73 -37.85 -11.43
C ARG A 600 -36.25 -36.95 -12.56
N VAL A 601 -36.55 -35.70 -12.24
CA VAL A 601 -36.84 -34.65 -13.23
C VAL A 601 -35.55 -33.90 -13.50
N THR A 602 -35.08 -33.92 -14.75
CA THR A 602 -33.77 -33.39 -15.16
C THR A 602 -33.86 -31.99 -15.76
N SER A 603 -35.01 -31.59 -16.31
CA SER A 603 -35.29 -30.23 -16.78
C SER A 603 -36.81 -29.98 -16.79
N GLY A 604 -37.25 -28.78 -16.40
CA GLY A 604 -38.67 -28.40 -16.26
C GLY A 604 -39.04 -27.97 -14.84
N ARG A 605 -40.27 -27.50 -14.64
CA ARG A 605 -40.75 -27.01 -13.34
C ARG A 605 -40.87 -28.19 -12.38
N THR A 606 -40.02 -28.24 -11.37
CA THR A 606 -40.11 -29.22 -10.28
C THR A 606 -41.00 -28.66 -9.18
N GLU A 607 -42.02 -29.42 -8.78
CA GLU A 607 -42.82 -29.17 -7.56
C GLU A 607 -42.45 -30.12 -6.42
#